data_AF-A0A1Q7YSP2-F1
#
_entry.id   AF-A0A1Q7YSP2-F1
#
_cell.length_a   1.000
_cell.length_b   1.000
_cell.length_c   1.000
_cell.angle_alpha   90.00
_cell.angle_beta   90.00
_cell.angle_gamma   90.00
#
_symmetry.space_group_name_H-M   'P 1'
#
loop_
_entity.id
_entity.type
_entity.pdbx_description
1 polymer ?
#
loop_
_entity_poly.entity_id
_entity_poly.type
_entity_poly.pdbx_seq_one_letter_code
_entity_poly.pdbx_strand_id
1 'polypeptide(L)' 'MYKDAVGSVLSRDLKLASSVSPRFKQTKKILAEAETSIAKAPRPMVNHLVAALIALNRMCEVSVDISDLTITR' A
#
# COMPACT_ATOMS: atom_id res chain seq x y z
N MET A 1 -7.17 2.65 1.57
CA MET A 1 -5.90 2.73 2.32
C MET A 1 -5.57 4.16 2.72
N TYR A 2 -5.19 5.06 1.81
CA TYR A 2 -4.85 6.45 2.20
C TYR A 2 -5.98 7.18 2.97
N LYS A 3 -7.20 7.18 2.42
CA LYS A 3 -8.37 7.79 3.09
C LYS A 3 -8.69 7.16 4.44
N ASP A 4 -8.53 5.84 4.56
CA ASP A 4 -8.80 5.10 5.79
C ASP A 4 -7.73 5.38 6.86
N ALA A 5 -6.47 5.50 6.45
CA ALA A 5 -5.34 5.84 7.32
C ALA A 5 -5.44 7.28 7.84
N VAL A 6 -5.73 8.25 6.97
CA VAL A 6 -5.96 9.64 7.39
C VAL A 6 -7.22 9.74 8.25
N GLY A 7 -8.27 9.01 7.89
CA GLY A 7 -9.51 8.95 8.65
C GLY A 7 -9.34 8.34 10.05
N SER A 8 -8.48 7.32 10.21
CA SER A 8 -8.21 6.72 11.51
C SER A 8 -7.49 7.69 12.45
N VAL A 9 -6.54 8.47 11.94
CA VAL A 9 -5.83 9.51 12.71
C VAL A 9 -6.79 10.61 13.17
N LEU A 10 -7.61 11.14 12.25
CA LEU A 10 -8.53 12.24 12.54
C LEU A 10 -9.66 11.82 13.48
N SER A 11 -10.20 10.62 13.30
CA SER A 11 -11.31 10.09 14.10
C SER A 11 -10.88 9.29 15.33
N ARG A 12 -9.57 9.11 15.55
CA ARG A 12 -9.00 8.25 16.62
C ARG A 12 -9.57 6.82 16.62
N ASP A 13 -9.87 6.29 15.45
CA ASP A 13 -10.46 4.97 15.33
C ASP A 13 -9.37 3.90 15.19
N LEU A 14 -9.08 3.27 16.33
CA LEU A 14 -8.12 2.17 16.43
C LEU A 14 -8.53 0.94 15.62
N LYS A 15 -9.83 0.70 15.38
CA LYS A 15 -10.30 -0.42 14.56
C LYS A 15 -10.03 -0.15 13.09
N LEU A 16 -10.25 1.08 12.64
CA LEU A 16 -9.88 1.50 11.28
C LEU A 16 -8.37 1.41 11.09
N ALA A 17 -7.57 1.87 12.06
CA ALA A 17 -6.11 1.77 11.99
C ALA A 17 -5.64 0.31 11.89
N SER A 18 -6.18 -0.57 12.74
CA SER A 18 -5.88 -2.01 12.75
C SER A 18 -6.26 -2.71 11.44
N SER A 19 -7.21 -2.16 10.67
CA SER A 19 -7.66 -2.73 9.39
C SER A 19 -6.73 -2.41 8.20
N VAL A 20 -5.83 -1.42 8.34
CA VAL A 20 -4.90 -1.00 7.28
C VAL A 20 -3.78 -2.03 7.08
N SER A 21 -3.27 -2.61 8.16
CA SER A 21 -2.20 -3.63 8.13
C SER A 21 -2.58 -4.93 7.38
N PRO A 22 -3.74 -5.55 7.63
CA PRO A 22 -4.21 -6.70 6.85
C PRO A 22 -4.41 -6.39 5.37
N ARG A 23 -4.94 -5.19 5.06
CA ARG A 23 -5.10 -4.71 3.68
C ARG A 23 -3.75 -4.55 2.97
N PHE A 24 -2.74 -4.02 3.67
CA PHE A 24 -1.37 -3.94 3.15
C PHE A 24 -0.80 -5.31 2.78
N LYS A 25 -0.99 -6.33 3.63
CA LYS A 25 -0.56 -7.71 3.32
C LYS A 25 -1.23 -8.27 2.06
N GLN A 26 -2.52 -8.01 1.86
CA GLN A 26 -3.22 -8.40 0.63
C GLN A 26 -2.69 -7.65 -0.59
N THR A 27 -2.50 -6.34 -0.48
CA THR A 27 -1.94 -5.52 -1.56
C THR A 27 -0.54 -5.97 -1.95
N LYS A 28 0.32 -6.33 -0.97
CA LYS A 28 1.66 -6.85 -1.23
C LYS A 28 1.65 -8.17 -2.01
N LYS A 29 0.65 -9.02 -1.77
CA LYS A 29 0.47 -10.28 -2.53
C LYS A 29 0.09 -9.99 -3.98
N ILE A 30 -0.84 -9.06 -4.20
CA ILE A 30 -1.24 -8.60 -5.54
C ILE A 30 -0.08 -7.92 -6.27
N LEU A 31 0.74 -7.14 -5.56
CA LEU A 31 1.95 -6.52 -6.11
C LEU A 31 2.97 -7.57 -6.56
N ALA A 32 3.19 -8.64 -5.80
CA ALA A 32 4.08 -9.74 -6.20
C ALA A 32 3.56 -10.52 -7.43
N GLU A 33 2.24 -10.72 -7.53
CA GLU A 33 1.59 -11.29 -8.72
C GLU A 33 1.71 -10.36 -9.93
N ALA A 34 1.62 -9.04 -9.71
CA ALA A 34 1.82 -8.05 -10.76
C ALA A 34 3.28 -7.97 -11.23
N GLU A 35 4.27 -8.06 -10.34
CA GLU A 35 5.69 -8.11 -10.70
C GLU A 35 6.02 -9.32 -11.59
N THR A 36 5.50 -10.49 -11.22
CA THR A 36 5.68 -11.73 -12.00
C THR A 36 4.96 -11.69 -13.35
N SER A 37 3.85 -10.97 -13.46
CA SER A 37 3.16 -10.71 -14.72
C SER A 37 3.90 -9.71 -15.61
N ILE A 38 4.43 -8.63 -15.01
CA ILE A 38 5.20 -7.60 -15.73
C ILE A 38 6.51 -8.16 -16.27
N ALA A 39 7.14 -9.11 -15.59
CA ALA A 39 8.33 -9.79 -16.09
C ALA A 39 8.12 -10.47 -17.47
N LYS A 40 6.86 -10.76 -17.86
CA LYS A 40 6.51 -11.34 -19.16
C LYS A 40 6.20 -10.29 -20.24
N ALA A 41 6.18 -9.01 -19.89
CA ALA A 41 5.82 -7.91 -20.80
C ALA A 41 7.04 -7.40 -21.63
N PRO A 42 6.81 -6.66 -22.72
CA PRO A 42 7.88 -6.06 -23.51
C PRO A 42 8.72 -5.07 -22.69
N ARG A 43 10.05 -5.12 -22.83
CA ARG A 43 11.04 -4.28 -22.11
C ARG A 43 10.67 -2.79 -21.93
N PRO A 44 10.17 -2.06 -22.94
CA PRO A 44 9.80 -0.65 -22.74
C PRO A 44 8.61 -0.45 -21.79
N MET A 45 7.67 -1.40 -21.75
CA MET A 45 6.56 -1.38 -20.80
C MET A 45 6.98 -1.81 -19.39
N VAL A 46 7.95 -2.73 -19.28
CA VAL A 46 8.47 -3.18 -17.98
C VAL A 46 8.99 -2.01 -17.14
N ASN A 47 9.79 -1.12 -17.72
CA ASN A 47 10.36 0.02 -16.97
C ASN A 47 9.28 0.95 -16.40
N HIS A 48 8.24 1.25 -17.19
CA HIS A 48 7.14 2.11 -16.75
C HIS A 48 6.25 1.41 -15.70
N LEU A 49 5.94 0.13 -15.93
CA LEU A 49 5.10 -0.65 -15.04
C LEU A 49 5.80 -0.91 -13.70
N VAL A 50 7.10 -1.21 -13.71
CA VAL A 50 7.91 -1.36 -12.49
C VAL A 50 7.97 -0.05 -11.72
N ALA A 51 8.19 1.09 -12.38
CA ALA A 51 8.19 2.39 -11.71
C ALA A 51 6.83 2.70 -11.05
N ALA A 52 5.72 2.43 -11.74
CA ALA A 52 4.38 2.59 -11.19
C ALA A 52 4.12 1.65 -10.00
N LEU A 53 4.62 0.41 -10.06
CA LEU A 53 4.43 -0.60 -9.03
C LEU A 53 5.23 -0.26 -7.75
N ILE A 54 6.46 0.25 -7.91
CA ILE A 54 7.27 0.78 -6.80
C ILE A 54 6.58 1.98 -6.15
N ALA A 55 6.04 2.91 -6.95
CA ALA A 55 5.31 4.06 -6.44
C ALA A 55 4.06 3.64 -5.65
N LEU A 56 3.28 2.69 -6.17
CA LEU A 56 2.12 2.11 -5.48
C LEU A 56 2.50 1.45 -4.16
N ASN A 57 3.58 0.66 -4.13
CA ASN A 57 4.05 0.02 -2.90
C ASN A 57 4.45 1.08 -1.85
N ARG A 58 5.15 2.14 -2.27
CA ARG A 58 5.51 3.25 -1.37
C ARG A 58 4.31 4.00 -0.82
N MET A 59 3.28 4.26 -1.63
CA MET A 59 2.04 4.89 -1.15
C MET A 59 1.31 4.02 -0.11
N CYS A 60 1.38 2.70 -0.27
CA CYS A 60 0.82 1.75 0.67
C CYS A 60 1.60 1.72 2.00
N GLU A 61 2.93 1.76 1.95
CA GLU A 61 3.79 1.87 3.14
C GLU A 61 3.49 3.17 3.92
N VAL A 62 3.44 4.32 3.24
CA VAL A 62 3.09 5.60 3.86
C VAL A 62 1.70 5.55 4.51
N SER A 63 0.74 4.84 3.90
CA SER A 63 -0.59 4.67 4.48
C SER A 63 -0.57 3.83 5.77
N VAL A 64 0.35 2.87 5.89
CA VAL A 64 0.55 2.10 7.13
C VAL A 64 1.21 2.99 8.18
N ASP A 65 2.26 3.72 7.83
CA ASP A 65 2.95 4.63 8.75
C ASP A 65 1.98 5.67 9.35
N ILE A 66 1.13 6.28 8.50
CA ILE A 66 0.09 7.22 8.95
C ILE A 66 -0.88 6.54 9.91
N SER A 67 -1.28 5.30 9.62
CA SER A 67 -2.19 4.55 10.47
C SER A 67 -1.57 4.18 11.82
N ASP A 68 -0.26 3.89 11.85
CA ASP A 68 0.47 3.56 13.08
C ASP A 68 0.64 4.79 14.00
N LEU A 69 0.64 6.01 13.45
CA LEU A 69 0.56 7.25 14.25
C LEU A 69 -0.74 7.34 15.07
N THR A 70 -1.81 6.66 14.67
CA THR A 70 -3.06 6.56 15.44
C THR A 70 -2.92 5.64 16.66
N ILE A 71 -2.04 4.64 16.59
CA ILE A 71 -1.83 3.65 17.66
C ILE A 71 -0.80 4.15 18.68
N THR A 72 0.16 4.97 18.25
CA THR A 72 1.26 5.48 19.09
C THR A 72 0.95 6.77 19.86
N ARG A 73 -0.22 7.38 19.65
CA ARG A 73 -0.67 8.61 20.34
C ARG A 73 -1.74 8.32 21.39
#